data_AF-A0A9W7SJ41-F1
#
_entry.id   AF-A0A9W7SJ41-F1
#
_cell.length_a   1.000
_cell.length_b   1.000
_cell.length_c   1.000
_cell.angle_alpha   90.00
_cell.angle_beta   90.00
_cell.angle_gamma   90.00
#
_symmetry.space_group_name_H-M   'P 1'
#
loop_
_entity.id
_entity.type
_entity.pdbx_description
1 polymer ?
#
loop_
_entity_poly.entity_id
_entity_poly.type
_entity_poly.pdbx_seq_one_letter_code
_entity_poly.pdbx_strand_id
1 'polypeptide(L)'
;PSRAALHTPEELTSHGRAWSVAELRRKDWTDLHRLHWTCVKERNRLATTEATRKSTVGDKRSYGIFEFKERDDVCKATMRAIRHCLTERWYAWENAREAGMDDDEVDLYADPSKGEQAYLPKSEFVDEPVSLGSEDDARTDPSRGIPPPESRSPGGEARP
;
A
#
# COMPACT_ATOMS: atom_id res chain seq x y z
N PRO A 1 -30.09 13.06 -25.71
CA PRO A 1 -30.48 13.42 -24.32
C PRO A 1 -31.99 13.73 -24.24
N SER A 2 -32.72 12.99 -23.41
CA SER A 2 -34.15 13.21 -23.18
C SER A 2 -34.36 14.60 -22.57
N ARG A 3 -35.34 15.35 -23.10
CA ARG A 3 -35.64 16.74 -22.72
C ARG A 3 -36.56 16.81 -21.49
N ALA A 4 -36.49 15.82 -20.61
CA ALA A 4 -37.34 15.70 -19.43
C ALA A 4 -36.74 16.49 -18.27
N ALA A 5 -37.56 17.33 -17.63
CA ALA A 5 -37.13 18.19 -16.52
C ALA A 5 -36.89 17.41 -15.21
N LEU A 6 -37.46 16.21 -15.09
CA LEU A 6 -37.36 15.33 -13.92
C LEU A 6 -37.00 13.92 -14.36
N HIS A 7 -36.13 13.27 -13.60
CA HIS A 7 -35.79 11.86 -13.80
C HIS A 7 -36.97 10.96 -13.43
N THR A 8 -37.18 9.91 -14.23
CA THR A 8 -38.15 8.85 -13.87
C THR A 8 -37.58 7.96 -12.75
N PRO A 9 -38.42 7.27 -11.96
CA PRO A 9 -37.94 6.34 -10.94
C PRO A 9 -37.05 5.21 -11.50
N GLU A 10 -37.36 4.74 -12.71
CA GLU A 10 -36.57 3.73 -13.42
C GLU A 10 -35.17 4.27 -13.79
N GLU A 11 -35.09 5.52 -14.27
CA GLU A 11 -33.81 6.19 -14.53
C GLU A 11 -32.98 6.40 -13.25
N LEU A 12 -33.63 6.72 -12.13
CA LEU A 12 -32.95 6.89 -10.84
C LEU A 12 -32.37 5.56 -10.33
N THR A 13 -33.14 4.48 -10.49
CA THR A 13 -32.74 3.11 -10.08
C THR A 13 -31.66 2.54 -11.00
N SER A 14 -31.60 2.98 -12.25
CA SER A 14 -30.54 2.63 -13.20
C SER A 14 -29.20 3.30 -12.85
N HIS A 15 -28.57 2.85 -11.77
CA HIS A 15 -27.21 3.19 -11.37
C HIS A 15 -26.39 1.94 -11.06
N GLY A 16 -25.07 2.07 -11.22
CA GLY A 16 -24.13 1.02 -10.84
C GLY A 16 -23.81 1.07 -9.34
N ARG A 17 -22.91 0.17 -8.92
CA ARG A 17 -22.38 0.15 -7.56
C ARG A 17 -21.41 1.30 -7.27
N ALA A 18 -21.16 1.54 -5.99
CA ALA A 18 -20.10 2.44 -5.52
C ALA A 18 -18.69 1.89 -5.81
N TRP A 19 -17.70 2.78 -5.86
CA TRP A 19 -16.29 2.42 -5.94
C TRP A 19 -15.80 1.86 -4.60
N SER A 20 -15.03 0.76 -4.65
CA SER A 20 -14.36 0.21 -3.48
C SER A 20 -13.01 0.90 -3.23
N VAL A 21 -12.55 0.90 -1.98
CA VAL A 21 -11.24 1.47 -1.61
C VAL A 21 -10.11 0.77 -2.38
N ALA A 22 -10.16 -0.56 -2.50
CA ALA A 22 -9.12 -1.33 -3.20
C ALA A 22 -8.96 -0.95 -4.67
N GLU A 23 -10.05 -0.56 -5.35
CA GLU A 23 -10.00 -0.07 -6.73
C GLU A 23 -9.40 1.33 -6.80
N LEU A 24 -9.76 2.19 -5.85
CA LEU A 24 -9.30 3.58 -5.80
C LEU A 24 -7.81 3.71 -5.43
N ARG A 25 -7.24 2.74 -4.70
CA ARG A 25 -5.80 2.74 -4.38
C ARG A 25 -4.91 2.74 -5.62
N ARG A 26 -5.36 2.12 -6.71
CA ARG A 26 -4.65 2.03 -8.00
C ARG A 26 -4.81 3.29 -8.88
N LYS A 27 -5.48 4.34 -8.39
CA LYS A 27 -5.69 5.59 -9.11
C LYS A 27 -4.75 6.69 -8.63
N ASP A 28 -4.33 7.53 -9.56
CA ASP A 28 -3.54 8.72 -9.28
C ASP A 28 -4.38 9.79 -8.58
N TRP A 29 -3.70 10.80 -8.04
CA TRP A 29 -4.38 11.89 -7.33
C TRP A 29 -5.32 12.69 -8.24
N THR A 30 -4.94 12.92 -9.50
CA THR A 30 -5.72 13.76 -10.43
C THR A 30 -7.04 13.07 -10.79
N ASP A 31 -7.01 11.77 -11.06
CA ASP A 31 -8.25 11.03 -11.35
C ASP A 31 -9.16 10.94 -10.13
N LEU A 32 -8.61 10.73 -8.92
CA LEU A 32 -9.40 10.75 -7.68
C LEU A 32 -10.07 12.11 -7.46
N HIS A 33 -9.36 13.21 -7.74
CA HIS A 33 -9.89 14.56 -7.61
C HIS A 33 -10.98 14.85 -8.66
N ARG A 34 -10.80 14.42 -9.91
CA ARG A 34 -11.82 14.51 -10.97
C ARG A 34 -13.07 13.69 -10.63
N LEU A 35 -12.88 12.47 -10.14
CA LEU A 35 -13.97 11.60 -9.70
C LEU A 35 -14.75 12.22 -8.55
N HIS A 36 -14.05 12.79 -7.56
CA HIS A 36 -14.68 13.49 -6.44
C HIS A 36 -15.62 14.61 -6.91
N TRP A 37 -15.15 15.49 -7.80
CA TRP A 37 -15.98 16.56 -8.35
C TRP A 37 -17.13 16.06 -9.22
N THR A 38 -16.95 14.91 -9.87
CA THR A 38 -18.04 14.25 -10.60
C THR A 38 -19.14 13.78 -9.64
N CYS A 39 -18.78 13.18 -8.51
CA CYS A 39 -19.72 12.83 -7.45
C CYS A 39 -20.42 14.08 -6.88
N VAL A 40 -19.68 15.17 -6.61
CA VAL A 40 -20.27 16.43 -6.12
C VAL A 40 -21.30 16.99 -7.10
N LYS A 41 -20.96 17.04 -8.40
CA LYS A 41 -21.90 17.50 -9.44
C LYS A 41 -23.14 16.62 -9.51
N GLU A 42 -22.99 15.30 -9.45
CA GLU A 42 -24.14 14.40 -9.48
C GLU A 42 -25.03 14.60 -8.25
N ARG A 43 -24.46 14.75 -7.05
CA ARG A 43 -25.23 15.06 -5.83
C ARG A 43 -25.97 16.39 -5.94
N ASN A 44 -25.36 17.41 -6.54
CA ASN A 44 -26.03 18.69 -6.77
C ASN A 44 -27.19 18.54 -7.76
N ARG A 45 -27.00 17.81 -8.87
CA ARG A 45 -28.07 17.53 -9.84
C ARG A 45 -29.24 16.80 -9.17
N LEU A 46 -28.92 15.77 -8.40
CA LEU A 46 -29.88 15.03 -7.59
C LEU A 46 -30.65 15.99 -6.66
N ALA A 47 -29.96 16.75 -5.82
CA ALA A 47 -30.61 17.68 -4.89
C ALA A 47 -31.54 18.67 -5.58
N THR A 48 -31.15 19.20 -6.75
CA THR A 48 -32.02 20.06 -7.56
C THR A 48 -33.27 19.32 -8.04
N THR A 49 -33.13 18.10 -8.58
CA THR A 49 -34.28 17.29 -9.03
C THR A 49 -35.24 16.97 -7.88
N GLU A 50 -34.73 16.66 -6.68
CA GLU A 50 -35.56 16.44 -5.50
C GLU A 50 -36.30 17.71 -5.07
N ALA A 51 -35.61 18.86 -5.00
CA ALA A 51 -36.22 20.13 -4.64
C ALA A 51 -37.33 20.54 -5.62
N THR A 52 -37.10 20.40 -6.93
CA THR A 52 -38.12 20.66 -7.96
C THR A 52 -39.31 19.71 -7.79
N ARG A 53 -39.07 18.42 -7.58
CA ARG A 53 -40.14 17.43 -7.37
C ARG A 53 -40.99 17.74 -6.14
N LYS A 54 -40.37 18.10 -5.01
CA LYS A 54 -41.07 18.52 -3.78
C LYS A 54 -41.91 19.77 -4.01
N SER A 55 -41.37 20.74 -4.75
CA SER A 55 -42.07 21.98 -5.08
C SER A 55 -43.26 21.76 -6.03
N THR A 56 -43.12 20.91 -7.06
CA THR A 56 -44.18 20.69 -8.08
C THR A 56 -45.30 19.76 -7.62
N VAL A 57 -44.97 18.66 -6.94
CA VAL A 57 -45.93 17.58 -6.62
C VAL A 57 -46.40 17.65 -5.15
N GLY A 58 -45.72 18.44 -4.32
CA GLY A 58 -45.95 18.52 -2.88
C GLY A 58 -45.30 17.36 -2.13
N ASP A 59 -44.82 17.63 -0.92
CA ASP A 59 -43.97 16.72 -0.13
C ASP A 59 -44.65 15.36 0.13
N LYS A 60 -45.95 15.38 0.44
CA LYS A 60 -46.76 14.19 0.82
C LYS A 60 -47.11 13.25 -0.34
N ARG A 61 -46.83 13.63 -1.59
CA ARG A 61 -47.20 12.84 -2.78
C ARG A 61 -46.02 12.52 -3.69
N SER A 62 -44.81 12.83 -3.23
CA SER A 62 -43.58 12.63 -3.99
C SER A 62 -43.13 11.17 -3.92
N TYR A 63 -43.43 10.42 -4.99
CA TYR A 63 -42.82 9.11 -5.25
C TYR A 63 -41.35 9.30 -5.67
N GLY A 64 -40.49 8.29 -5.51
CA GLY A 64 -39.08 8.36 -5.96
C GLY A 64 -38.05 8.84 -4.92
N ILE A 65 -38.43 9.04 -3.64
CA ILE A 65 -37.49 9.49 -2.59
C ILE A 65 -36.49 8.38 -2.23
N PHE A 66 -36.93 7.12 -2.26
CA PHE A 66 -36.09 5.99 -1.89
C PHE A 66 -34.96 5.78 -2.91
N GLU A 67 -35.32 5.72 -4.19
CA GLU A 67 -34.42 5.57 -5.33
C GLU A 67 -33.42 6.73 -5.42
N PHE A 68 -33.91 7.94 -5.12
CA PHE A 68 -33.07 9.12 -4.99
C PHE A 68 -32.00 8.96 -3.91
N LYS A 69 -32.42 8.54 -2.72
CA LYS A 69 -31.54 8.40 -1.55
C LYS A 69 -30.51 7.29 -1.79
N GLU A 70 -30.92 6.18 -2.38
CA GLU A 70 -30.04 5.07 -2.72
C GLU A 70 -28.90 5.55 -3.63
N ARG A 71 -29.22 6.30 -4.69
CA ARG A 71 -28.22 6.84 -5.62
C ARG A 71 -27.30 7.88 -4.97
N ASP A 72 -27.84 8.75 -4.11
CA ASP A 72 -27.04 9.72 -3.34
C ASP A 72 -26.10 9.00 -2.35
N ASP A 73 -26.56 7.92 -1.72
CA ASP A 73 -25.77 7.13 -0.78
C ASP A 73 -24.63 6.37 -1.49
N VAL A 74 -24.85 5.86 -2.72
CA VAL A 74 -23.78 5.31 -3.58
C VAL A 74 -22.72 6.36 -3.92
N CYS A 75 -23.12 7.60 -4.21
CA CYS A 75 -22.19 8.71 -4.44
C CYS A 75 -21.40 9.05 -3.18
N LYS A 76 -22.06 9.14 -2.01
CA LYS A 76 -21.41 9.39 -0.72
C LYS A 76 -20.43 8.28 -0.34
N ALA A 77 -20.78 7.02 -0.60
CA ALA A 77 -19.93 5.87 -0.34
C ALA A 77 -18.62 5.98 -1.14
N THR A 78 -18.72 6.30 -2.43
CA THR A 78 -17.55 6.57 -3.29
C THR A 78 -16.71 7.73 -2.74
N MET A 79 -17.34 8.85 -2.37
CA MET A 79 -16.62 9.99 -1.79
C MET A 79 -15.92 9.66 -0.46
N ARG A 80 -16.53 8.81 0.39
CA ARG A 80 -15.93 8.33 1.63
C ARG A 80 -14.73 7.43 1.35
N ALA A 81 -14.84 6.54 0.35
CA ALA A 81 -13.75 5.68 -0.07
C ALA A 81 -12.56 6.48 -0.63
N ILE A 82 -12.81 7.54 -1.40
CA ILE A 82 -11.76 8.46 -1.88
C ILE A 82 -11.03 9.11 -0.71
N ARG A 83 -11.77 9.68 0.26
CA ARG A 83 -11.16 10.30 1.45
C ARG A 83 -10.30 9.30 2.22
N HIS A 84 -10.82 8.10 2.45
CA HIS A 84 -10.08 7.06 3.15
C HIS A 84 -8.79 6.69 2.42
N CYS A 85 -8.84 6.50 1.10
CA CYS A 85 -7.65 6.18 0.30
C CYS A 85 -6.59 7.29 0.36
N LEU A 86 -6.98 8.56 0.32
CA LEU A 86 -6.04 9.68 0.39
C LEU A 86 -5.40 9.80 1.78
N THR A 87 -6.20 9.63 2.83
CA THR A 87 -5.71 9.62 4.21
C THR A 87 -4.76 8.46 4.47
N GLU A 88 -5.12 7.25 4.03
CA GLU A 88 -4.27 6.05 4.12
C GLU A 88 -2.93 6.27 3.39
N ARG A 89 -2.96 6.84 2.18
CA ARG A 89 -1.74 7.13 1.41
C ARG A 89 -0.83 8.13 2.11
N TRP A 90 -1.40 9.15 2.74
CA TRP A 90 -0.62 10.13 3.51
C TRP A 90 0.06 9.49 4.71
N TYR A 91 -0.69 8.72 5.51
CA TYR A 91 -0.11 8.00 6.65
C TYR A 91 0.92 6.95 6.23
N ALA A 92 0.68 6.22 5.14
CA ALA A 92 1.65 5.27 4.60
C ALA A 92 2.95 5.94 4.17
N TRP A 93 2.86 7.12 3.56
CA TRP A 93 4.03 7.92 3.18
C TRP A 93 4.76 8.49 4.40
N GLU A 94 4.04 9.06 5.38
CA GLU A 94 4.67 9.61 6.59
C GLU A 94 5.38 8.51 7.39
N ASN A 95 4.72 7.36 7.60
CA ASN A 95 5.32 6.22 8.29
C ASN A 95 6.57 5.70 7.55
N ALA A 96 6.54 5.64 6.21
CA ALA A 96 7.69 5.23 5.42
C ALA A 96 8.83 6.26 5.46
N ARG A 97 8.49 7.56 5.50
CA ARG A 97 9.45 8.64 5.64
C ARG A 97 10.13 8.63 7.01
N GLU A 98 9.37 8.44 8.09
CA GLU A 98 9.92 8.28 9.45
C GLU A 98 10.83 7.05 9.52
N ALA A 99 10.38 5.90 9.02
CA ALA A 99 11.22 4.69 8.97
C ALA A 99 12.49 4.88 8.14
N GLY A 100 12.40 5.61 7.03
CA GLY A 100 13.56 5.93 6.18
C GLY A 100 14.53 6.95 6.78
N MET A 101 14.17 7.66 7.86
CA MET A 101 15.13 8.50 8.60
C MET A 101 16.08 7.66 9.45
N ASP A 102 15.60 6.51 9.93
CA ASP A 102 16.35 5.60 10.79
C ASP A 102 17.09 4.50 9.99
N ASP A 103 16.86 4.39 8.68
CA ASP A 103 17.43 3.37 7.81
C ASP A 103 18.71 3.86 7.10
N ASP A 104 19.85 3.22 7.37
CA ASP A 104 21.12 3.55 6.73
C ASP A 104 21.12 3.32 5.20
N GLU A 105 20.17 2.54 4.68
CA GLU A 105 20.06 2.29 3.23
C GLU A 105 19.33 3.42 2.48
N VAL A 106 18.75 4.39 3.18
CA VAL A 106 17.89 5.41 2.57
C VAL A 106 18.47 6.81 2.80
N ASP A 107 18.87 7.48 1.71
CA ASP A 107 19.23 8.89 1.74
C ASP A 107 18.03 9.75 1.30
N LEU A 108 17.35 10.36 2.28
CA LEU A 108 16.20 11.24 2.04
C LEU A 108 16.57 12.58 1.40
N TYR A 109 17.84 12.95 1.37
CA TYR A 109 18.33 14.23 0.85
C TYR A 109 19.07 14.11 -0.48
N ALA A 110 19.19 12.90 -1.03
CA ALA A 110 19.79 12.65 -2.32
C ALA A 110 19.13 13.51 -3.41
N ASP A 111 19.93 14.21 -4.21
CA ASP A 111 19.50 14.98 -5.37
C ASP A 111 19.67 14.17 -6.66
N PRO A 112 18.56 13.68 -7.26
CA PRO A 112 18.64 12.91 -8.50
C PRO A 112 19.25 13.71 -9.66
N SER A 113 19.20 15.05 -9.61
CA SER A 113 19.75 15.93 -10.65
C SER A 113 21.29 15.91 -10.67
N LYS A 114 21.90 15.59 -9.53
CA LYS A 114 23.36 15.43 -9.38
C LYS A 114 23.82 13.98 -9.56
N GLY A 115 22.89 13.06 -9.79
CA GLY A 115 23.16 11.63 -9.92
C GLY A 115 23.33 10.91 -8.59
N GLU A 116 22.92 11.52 -7.48
CA GLU A 116 22.90 10.88 -6.16
C GLU A 116 21.77 9.83 -6.11
N GLN A 117 22.04 8.67 -5.52
CA GLN A 117 21.07 7.57 -5.40
C GLN A 117 20.42 7.62 -4.01
N ALA A 118 19.08 7.68 -3.97
CA ALA A 118 18.33 7.72 -2.72
C ALA A 118 18.29 6.37 -1.97
N TYR A 119 18.59 5.26 -2.66
CA TYR A 119 18.64 3.93 -2.08
C TYR A 119 20.05 3.34 -2.23
N LEU A 120 20.66 2.99 -1.11
CA LEU A 120 22.02 2.52 -0.93
C LEU A 120 21.97 1.11 -0.33
N PRO A 121 21.84 0.06 -1.15
CA PRO A 121 21.70 -1.31 -0.63
C PRO A 121 22.94 -1.69 0.19
N LYS A 122 22.74 -2.27 1.39
CA LYS A 122 23.87 -2.85 2.15
C LYS A 122 24.49 -3.98 1.32
N SER A 123 25.78 -3.88 1.03
CA SER A 123 26.52 -5.00 0.46
C SER A 123 26.55 -6.13 1.50
N GLU A 124 25.78 -7.18 1.29
CA GLU A 124 25.83 -8.40 2.14
C GLU A 124 27.21 -9.07 2.16
N PHE A 125 28.12 -8.65 1.27
CA PHE A 125 29.54 -9.03 1.26
C PHE A 125 30.36 -8.05 2.10
N VAL A 126 30.13 -8.04 3.40
CA VAL A 126 31.21 -7.62 4.30
C VAL A 126 32.17 -8.81 4.33
N ASP A 127 33.32 -8.66 3.67
CA ASP A 127 34.47 -9.51 3.96
C ASP A 127 34.76 -9.35 5.46
N GLU A 128 34.19 -10.23 6.29
CA GLU A 128 34.82 -10.60 7.56
C GLU A 128 36.27 -10.85 7.20
N PRO A 129 37.24 -10.05 7.70
CA PRO A 129 38.63 -10.30 7.39
C PRO A 129 38.89 -11.71 7.89
N VAL A 130 39.04 -12.66 6.97
CA VAL A 130 39.44 -14.01 7.29
C VAL A 130 40.75 -13.82 8.02
N SER A 131 40.73 -14.00 9.34
CA SER A 131 41.94 -14.01 10.16
C SER A 131 42.66 -15.29 9.76
N LEU A 132 43.38 -15.23 8.63
CA LEU A 132 44.44 -16.16 8.30
C LEU A 132 45.38 -16.07 9.49
N GLY A 133 45.35 -17.11 10.33
CA GLY A 133 46.07 -17.15 11.60
C GLY A 133 47.47 -16.59 11.43
N SER A 134 47.88 -15.75 12.39
CA SER A 134 49.20 -15.17 12.42
C SER A 134 50.27 -16.25 12.24
N GLU A 135 51.39 -15.88 11.63
CA GLU A 135 52.54 -16.77 11.36
C GLU A 135 53.15 -17.41 12.63
N ASP A 136 52.61 -17.10 13.81
CA ASP A 136 52.93 -17.69 15.12
C ASP A 136 52.04 -18.90 15.51
N ASP A 137 51.23 -19.47 14.61
CA ASP A 137 50.52 -20.71 14.90
C ASP A 137 51.51 -21.89 15.00
N ALA A 138 51.81 -22.31 16.24
CA ALA A 138 52.77 -23.35 16.63
C ALA A 138 52.50 -24.75 16.02
N ARG A 139 51.46 -24.88 15.18
CA ARG A 139 51.16 -26.05 14.34
C ARG A 139 52.00 -26.14 13.08
N THR A 140 52.64 -25.05 12.63
CA THR A 140 53.44 -25.01 11.41
C THR A 140 54.94 -25.14 11.65
N ASP A 141 55.38 -25.23 12.92
CA ASP A 141 56.79 -25.39 13.29
C ASP A 141 57.34 -26.75 12.81
N PRO A 142 58.22 -26.79 11.78
CA PRO A 142 58.78 -28.03 11.26
C PRO A 142 59.76 -28.70 12.24
N SER A 143 60.13 -28.03 13.33
CA SER A 143 61.03 -28.53 14.37
C SER A 143 60.34 -29.51 15.32
N ARG A 144 58.99 -29.49 15.38
CA ARG A 144 58.21 -30.44 16.17
C ARG A 144 57.92 -31.68 15.33
N GLY A 145 58.80 -32.69 15.49
CA GLY A 145 58.62 -34.00 14.86
C GLY A 145 57.24 -34.60 15.14
N ILE A 146 56.69 -35.27 14.12
CA ILE A 146 55.39 -35.94 14.16
C ILE A 146 55.40 -36.98 15.30
N PRO A 147 54.46 -36.94 16.27
CA PRO A 147 54.38 -37.97 17.29
C PRO A 147 54.08 -39.33 16.62
N PRO A 148 54.72 -40.43 17.06
CA PRO A 148 54.50 -41.74 16.45
C PRO A 148 53.02 -42.15 16.56
N PRO A 149 52.47 -42.84 15.54
CA PRO A 149 51.09 -43.29 15.58
C PRO A 149 50.88 -44.31 16.72
N GLU A 150 49.86 -44.10 17.53
CA GLU A 150 49.46 -45.05 18.58
C GLU A 150 49.06 -46.39 17.96
N SER A 151 49.76 -47.47 18.36
CA SER A 151 49.43 -48.83 17.96
C SER A 151 48.11 -49.26 18.62
N ARG A 152 47.01 -49.21 17.88
CA ARG A 152 45.73 -49.79 18.32
C ARG A 152 45.83 -51.32 18.29
N SER A 153 46.09 -51.92 19.45
CA SER A 153 46.01 -53.39 19.58
C SER A 153 44.57 -53.87 19.40
N PRO A 154 44.33 -54.91 18.58
CA PRO A 154 43.01 -55.52 18.45
C PRO A 154 42.85 -56.68 19.45
N GLY A 155 41.74 -56.68 20.17
CA GLY A 155 41.34 -57.77 21.05
C GLY A 155 41.14 -57.24 22.47
N GLY A 156 39.98 -57.39 23.09
CA GLY A 156 38.83 -58.22 22.79
C GLY A 156 38.21 -58.53 24.14
N GLU A 157 36.89 -58.42 24.24
CA GLU A 157 36.07 -59.39 24.95
C GLU A 157 34.61 -59.04 24.76
N ALA A 158 33.89 -60.04 24.26
CA ALA A 158 32.46 -60.03 24.14
C ALA A 158 31.87 -60.56 25.45
N ARG A 159 30.75 -59.92 25.85
CA ARG A 159 29.57 -60.52 26.52
C ARG A 159 29.69 -60.88 28.01
N PRO A 160 28.56 -61.16 28.70
CA PRO A 160 27.16 -61.35 28.23
C PRO A 160 26.27 -60.10 28.20
#